data_AF-A0A0N5BLH2-F1
#
_entry.id   AF-A0A0N5BLH2-F1
#
_cell.length_a   1.000
_cell.length_b   1.000
_cell.length_c   1.000
_cell.angle_alpha   90.00
_cell.angle_beta   90.00
_cell.angle_gamma   90.00
#
_symmetry.space_group_name_H-M   'P 1'
#
loop_
_entity.id
_entity.type
_entity.pdbx_description
1 polymer ?
#
loop_
_entity_poly.entity_id
_entity_poly.type
_entity_poly.pdbx_seq_one_letter_code
_entity_poly.pdbx_strand_id
1 'polypeptide(L)'
;MLNIRCVSSLRKLQMVHIIGRFVCNGNPVNNVMVTLFHRNRFGGPSLLGKLPCDENGLFDLQGNKKLFLGMGKYLTKVPTK
;
A
#
# COMPACT_ATOMS: atom_id res chain seq x y z
N MET A 1 10.57 27.04 -27.70
CA MET A 1 9.97 25.70 -27.86
C MET A 1 10.75 24.72 -26.98
N LEU A 2 10.14 24.21 -25.92
CA LEU A 2 10.79 23.24 -25.02
C LEU A 2 10.45 21.83 -25.52
N ASN A 3 11.44 21.14 -26.08
CA ASN A 3 11.26 19.80 -26.64
C ASN A 3 11.53 18.75 -25.56
N ILE A 4 10.47 18.32 -24.87
CA ILE A 4 10.56 17.23 -23.88
C ILE A 4 10.47 15.91 -24.66
N ARG A 5 11.63 15.30 -24.94
CA ARG A 5 11.69 13.92 -25.42
C ARG A 5 11.35 12.97 -24.27
N CYS A 6 10.11 12.46 -24.29
CA CYS A 6 9.69 11.40 -23.39
C CYS A 6 10.35 10.08 -23.82
N VAL A 7 11.54 9.78 -23.28
CA VAL A 7 12.14 8.45 -23.41
C VAL A 7 11.30 7.52 -22.54
N SER A 8 10.48 6.68 -23.17
CA SER A 8 9.62 5.69 -22.50
C SER A 8 10.46 4.66 -21.77
N SER A 9 10.86 4.99 -20.53
CA SER A 9 11.47 4.03 -19.61
C SER A 9 10.46 2.93 -19.31
N LEU A 10 10.86 1.66 -19.49
CA LEU A 10 10.10 0.44 -19.14
C LEU A 10 9.77 0.30 -17.63
N ARG A 11 10.03 1.32 -16.82
CA ARG A 11 9.77 1.33 -15.37
C ARG A 11 8.62 2.30 -15.06
N LYS A 12 7.47 1.75 -14.67
CA LYS A 12 6.34 2.53 -14.14
C LYS A 12 6.47 2.56 -12.62
N LEU A 13 6.71 3.74 -12.04
CA LEU A 13 6.58 3.92 -10.60
C LEU A 13 5.08 3.94 -10.27
N GLN A 14 4.67 3.07 -9.35
CA GLN A 14 3.32 3.08 -8.81
C GLN A 14 3.40 3.42 -7.33
N MET A 15 2.60 4.40 -6.92
CA MET A 15 2.48 4.85 -5.53
C MET A 15 1.03 4.63 -5.09
N VAL A 16 0.86 4.24 -3.84
CA VAL A 16 -0.45 4.10 -3.21
C VAL A 16 -0.40 4.75 -1.84
N HIS A 17 -1.51 5.38 -1.47
CA HIS A 17 -1.75 5.99 -0.17
C HIS A 17 -3.11 5.50 0.31
N ILE A 18 -3.15 4.93 1.50
CA ILE A 18 -4.34 4.29 2.08
C ILE A 18 -4.55 4.91 3.44
N ILE A 19 -5.70 5.56 3.60
CA ILE A 19 -6.16 6.09 4.87
C ILE A 19 -7.41 5.31 5.26
N GLY A 20 -7.54 4.94 6.53
CA GLY A 20 -8.71 4.23 7.00
C GLY A 20 -8.84 4.22 8.51
N ARG A 21 -9.90 3.56 8.98
CA ARG A 21 -10.20 3.40 10.41
C ARG A 21 -10.54 1.94 10.72
N PHE A 22 -9.94 1.39 11.76
CA PHE A 22 -10.23 0.05 12.25
C PHE A 22 -11.25 0.08 13.38
N VAL A 23 -12.35 -0.63 13.19
CA VAL A 23 -13.48 -0.70 14.13
C VAL A 23 -13.87 -2.15 14.41
N CYS A 24 -14.15 -2.46 15.67
CA CYS A 24 -14.67 -3.76 16.12
C CYS A 24 -15.91 -3.51 16.96
N ASN A 25 -17.05 -4.10 16.55
CA ASN A 25 -18.35 -3.91 17.21
C ASN A 25 -18.72 -2.42 17.41
N GLY A 26 -18.44 -1.59 16.40
CA GLY A 26 -18.70 -0.15 16.44
C GLY A 26 -17.66 0.69 17.21
N ASN A 27 -16.74 0.06 17.93
CA ASN A 27 -15.70 0.77 18.68
C ASN A 27 -14.39 0.82 17.90
N PRO A 28 -13.66 1.96 17.90
CA PRO A 28 -12.31 2.01 17.35
C PRO A 28 -11.39 1.05 18.10
N VAL A 29 -10.48 0.43 17.37
CA VAL A 29 -9.48 -0.48 17.95
C VAL A 29 -8.11 0.15 17.83
N ASN A 30 -7.38 0.21 18.94
CA ASN A 30 -6.02 0.73 18.99
C ASN A 30 -4.98 -0.36 18.68
N ASN A 31 -3.84 0.04 18.14
CA ASN A 31 -2.62 -0.75 18.03
C ASN A 31 -2.76 -2.03 17.19
N VAL A 32 -3.72 -2.02 16.26
CA VAL A 32 -3.85 -3.09 15.26
C VAL A 32 -2.89 -2.83 14.12
N MET A 33 -2.03 -3.79 13.86
CA MET A 33 -0.95 -3.66 12.89
C MET A 33 -1.46 -3.74 11.44
N VAL A 34 -1.47 -2.62 10.73
CA VAL A 34 -1.86 -2.55 9.33
C VAL A 34 -0.64 -2.76 8.44
N THR A 35 -0.72 -3.72 7.52
CA THR A 35 0.40 -4.06 6.63
C THR A 35 -0.02 -4.00 5.17
N LEU A 36 0.72 -3.22 4.37
CA LEU A 36 0.53 -3.08 2.94
C LEU A 36 1.52 -3.97 2.18
N PHE A 37 0.98 -4.82 1.33
CA PHE A 37 1.74 -5.70 0.46
C PHE A 37 1.45 -5.41 -1.01
N HIS A 38 2.49 -5.57 -1.81
CA HIS A 38 2.39 -5.71 -3.24
C HIS A 38 2.24 -7.18 -3.60
N ARG A 39 1.13 -7.56 -4.21
CA ARG A 39 0.95 -8.92 -4.73
C ARG A 39 1.51 -9.00 -6.14
N ASN A 40 2.52 -9.84 -6.31
CA ASN A 40 3.02 -10.24 -7.62
C ASN A 40 2.25 -11.45 -8.12
N ARG A 41 2.04 -11.56 -9.44
CA ARG A 41 1.44 -12.75 -10.04
C ARG A 41 2.36 -13.97 -9.99
N PHE A 42 3.68 -13.75 -10.06
CA PHE A 42 4.70 -14.80 -10.18
C PHE A 42 5.69 -14.83 -9.01
N GLY A 43 5.25 -14.48 -7.79
CA GLY A 43 6.11 -14.52 -6.61
C GLY A 43 5.39 -14.19 -5.30
N GLY A 44 6.11 -14.27 -4.19
CA GLY A 44 5.59 -13.91 -2.87
C GLY A 44 5.21 -12.42 -2.77
N PRO A 45 4.32 -12.07 -1.82
CA PRO A 45 3.97 -10.68 -1.57
C PRO A 45 5.20 -9.89 -1.11
N SER A 46 5.42 -8.71 -1.68
CA SER A 46 6.46 -7.78 -1.20
C SER A 46 5.86 -6.82 -0.19
N LEU A 47 6.50 -6.66 0.97
CA LEU A 47 6.11 -5.63 1.94
C LEU A 47 6.38 -4.23 1.36
N LEU A 48 5.42 -3.32 1.50
CA LEU A 48 5.54 -1.92 1.07
C LEU A 48 5.46 -0.92 2.21
N GLY A 49 4.76 -1.28 3.29
CA GLY A 49 4.60 -0.44 4.46
C GLY A 49 3.87 -1.17 5.58
N LYS A 50 4.12 -0.76 6.82
CA LYS A 50 3.55 -1.38 8.01
C LYS A 50 3.49 -0.35 9.13
N LEU A 51 2.33 -0.18 9.75
CA LEU A 51 2.17 0.67 10.93
C LEU A 51 0.97 0.24 11.78
N PRO A 52 1.02 0.45 13.10
CA PRO A 52 -0.15 0.29 13.96
C PRO A 52 -1.14 1.43 13.74
N CYS A 53 -2.44 1.14 13.80
CA CYS A 53 -3.44 2.19 13.91
C CYS A 53 -3.39 2.86 15.29
N ASP A 54 -3.83 4.12 15.35
CA ASP A 54 -3.83 4.92 16.57
C ASP A 54 -4.98 4.57 17.53
N GLU A 55 -5.10 5.33 18.62
CA GLU A 55 -6.16 5.19 19.63
C GLU A 55 -7.58 5.35 19.09
N ASN A 56 -7.73 6.07 17.98
CA ASN A 56 -9.00 6.24 17.27
C ASN A 56 -9.20 5.18 16.18
N GLY A 57 -8.29 4.21 16.08
CA GLY A 57 -8.23 3.19 15.03
C GLY A 57 -7.82 3.73 13.68
N LEU A 58 -7.37 4.98 13.58
CA LEU A 58 -6.98 5.59 12.31
C LEU A 58 -5.60 5.10 11.87
N PHE A 59 -5.43 4.98 10.57
CA PHE A 59 -4.13 4.68 9.95
C PHE A 59 -3.98 5.44 8.64
N ASP A 60 -2.75 5.85 8.35
CA ASP A 60 -2.34 6.50 7.10
C ASP A 60 -1.06 5.83 6.61
N LEU A 61 -1.19 5.01 5.56
CA LEU A 61 -0.12 4.17 5.06
C LEU A 61 0.19 4.47 3.60
N GLN A 62 1.47 4.72 3.31
CA GLN A 62 1.98 4.93 1.97
C GLN A 62 2.88 3.78 1.54
N GLY A 63 2.87 3.46 0.25
CA GLY A 63 3.74 2.45 -0.33
C GLY A 63 4.05 2.76 -1.79
N ASN A 64 5.25 2.44 -2.22
CA ASN A 64 5.65 2.60 -3.62
C ASN A 64 6.32 1.33 -4.15
N LYS A 65 6.16 1.07 -5.45
CA LYS A 65 6.86 -0.01 -6.14
C LYS A 65 7.21 0.44 -7.56
N LYS A 66 8.48 0.26 -7.93
CA LYS A 66 8.90 0.33 -9.33
C LYS A 66 8.47 -0.96 -10.01
N LEU A 67 7.49 -0.88 -10.91
CA LEU A 67 7.00 -2.01 -11.67
C LEU A 67 7.66 -2.05 -13.05
N PHE A 68 8.15 -3.22 -13.44
CA PHE A 68 8.31 -3.59 -14.84
C PHE A 68 7.00 -4.25 -15.28
N LEU A 69 6.42 -3.75 -16.38
CA LEU A 69 5.10 -4.04 -16.97
C LEU A 69 4.11 -4.95 -16.18
N GLY A 70 2.98 -4.36 -15.78
CA GLY A 70 1.66 -4.99 -15.97
C GLY A 70 1.00 -5.79 -14.85
N MET A 71 1.59 -5.98 -13.65
CA MET A 71 1.07 -6.99 -12.69
C MET A 71 1.04 -6.61 -11.21
N GLY A 72 0.79 -5.35 -10.87
CA GLY A 72 0.76 -4.91 -9.48
C GLY A 72 -0.65 -4.71 -8.92
N LYS A 73 -1.12 -5.59 -8.03
CA LYS A 73 -2.27 -5.28 -7.15
C LYS A 73 -1.76 -5.09 -5.72
N TYR A 74 -2.16 -4.00 -5.08
CA TYR A 74 -1.87 -3.74 -3.67
C TYR A 74 -2.92 -4.42 -2.78
N LEU A 75 -2.50 -5.01 -1.67
CA LEU A 75 -3.38 -5.61 -0.68
C LEU A 75 -3.00 -5.14 0.72
N THR A 76 -3.99 -4.86 1.55
CA THR A 76 -3.80 -4.60 2.98
C THR A 76 -4.16 -5.87 3.73
N LYS A 77 -3.22 -6.43 4.51
CA LYS A 77 -3.55 -7.48 5.48
C LYS A 77 -3.91 -6.78 6.79
N VAL A 78 -5.16 -6.93 7.17
CA VAL A 78 -5.67 -6.56 8.49
C VAL A 78 -5.53 -7.80 9.39
N PRO A 79 -4.99 -7.67 10.62
CA PRO A 79 -5.02 -8.73 11.61
C PRO A 79 -6.48 -9.04 11.96
N THR A 80 -6.91 -10.26 11.69
CA THR A 80 -8.06 -10.86 12.37
C THR A 80 -7.59 -11.28 13.76
N LYS A 81 -8.42 -10.99 14.77
CA LYS A 81 -8.23 -11.31 16.19
C LYS A 81 -7.49 -12.62 16.45
#